data_AF-A0A956I8X8-F1
#
_entry.id   AF-A0A956I8X8-F1
#
_cell.length_a   1.000
_cell.length_b   1.000
_cell.length_c   1.000
_cell.angle_alpha   90.00
_cell.angle_beta   90.00
_cell.angle_gamma   90.00
#
_symmetry.space_group_name_H-M   'P 1'
#
loop_
_entity.id
_entity.type
_entity.pdbx_description
1 polymer ?
#
loop_
_entity_poly.entity_id
_entity_poly.type
_entity_poly.pdbx_seq_one_letter_code
_entity_poly.pdbx_strand_id
1 'polypeptide(L)'
;MGAVPEALVEAVVKDVSERLADPSYGQVAVGSFVAAQPHVARFLSAQGGALGGEGVVHAAFHGELIREALERHLGGPPKVASFRDLDATAGDGAMKRFAAEQPALASYLDSNVDDEALRELVAHVALAI
;
A
#
# COMPACT_ATOMS: atom_id res chain seq x y z
N MET A 1 -1.85 13.42 -9.54
CA MET A 1 -2.37 13.64 -8.18
C MET A 1 -1.31 14.40 -7.40
N GLY A 2 -1.68 15.25 -6.44
CA GLY A 2 -0.68 15.86 -5.55
C GLY A 2 -0.04 14.81 -4.64
N ALA A 3 1.12 15.12 -4.08
CA ALA A 3 1.71 14.28 -3.04
C ALA A 3 0.88 14.37 -1.75
N VAL A 4 0.66 13.24 -1.08
CA VAL A 4 -0.01 13.20 0.23
C VAL A 4 0.87 13.95 1.25
N PRO A 5 0.34 14.95 1.98
CA PRO A 5 1.09 15.67 2.98
C PRO A 5 1.56 14.77 4.12
N GLU A 6 2.77 15.00 4.63
CA GLU A 6 3.36 14.27 5.76
C GLU A 6 2.43 14.24 6.98
N ALA A 7 1.89 15.40 7.39
CA ALA A 7 0.96 15.49 8.51
C ALA A 7 -0.30 14.61 8.34
N LEU A 8 -0.74 14.37 7.10
CA LEU A 8 -1.86 13.46 6.85
C LEU A 8 -1.43 12.00 6.95
N VAL A 9 -0.25 11.64 6.46
CA VAL A 9 0.32 10.30 6.64
C VAL A 9 0.51 9.99 8.13
N GLU A 10 1.06 10.91 8.91
CA GLU A 10 1.20 10.77 10.36
C GLU A 10 -0.14 10.54 11.07
N ALA A 11 -1.17 11.33 10.71
CA ALA A 11 -2.51 11.17 11.26
C ALA A 11 -3.09 9.77 10.94
N VAL A 12 -2.94 9.31 9.70
CA VAL A 12 -3.40 7.96 9.29
C VAL A 12 -2.63 6.87 10.03
N VAL A 13 -1.30 6.97 10.12
CA VAL A 13 -0.47 6.00 10.85
C VAL A 13 -0.88 5.92 12.32
N LYS A 14 -1.13 7.06 12.95
CA LYS A 14 -1.63 7.13 14.33
C LYS A 14 -2.99 6.43 14.47
N ASP A 15 -3.97 6.79 13.63
CA ASP A 15 -5.31 6.20 13.66
C ASP A 15 -5.28 4.67 13.40
N VAL A 16 -4.42 4.22 12.48
CA VAL A 16 -4.21 2.80 12.20
C VAL A 16 -3.58 2.09 13.40
N SER A 17 -2.58 2.71 14.04
CA SER A 17 -1.90 2.14 15.21
C SER A 17 -2.85 2.00 16.40
N GLU A 18 -3.75 2.97 16.62
CA GLU A 18 -4.78 2.88 17.65
C GLU A 18 -5.78 1.75 17.34
N ARG A 19 -6.18 1.57 16.08
CA ARG A 19 -7.06 0.46 15.66
C ARG A 19 -6.38 -0.91 15.73
N LEU A 20 -5.07 -0.98 15.52
CA LEU A 20 -4.28 -2.22 15.67
C LEU A 20 -4.25 -2.76 17.10
N ALA A 21 -4.67 -1.97 18.11
CA ALA A 21 -4.90 -2.49 19.45
C ALA A 21 -6.03 -3.54 19.50
N ASP A 22 -6.94 -3.55 18.51
CA ASP A 22 -7.90 -4.63 18.28
C ASP A 22 -7.21 -5.77 17.49
N PRO A 23 -7.10 -6.99 18.09
CA PRO A 23 -6.47 -8.14 17.43
C PRO A 23 -7.10 -8.55 16.10
N SER A 24 -8.36 -8.18 15.85
CA SER A 24 -9.08 -8.49 14.61
C SER A 24 -8.83 -7.47 13.50
N TYR A 25 -8.35 -6.27 13.83
CA TYR A 25 -8.30 -5.16 12.90
C TYR A 25 -7.36 -5.41 11.72
N GLY A 26 -6.22 -6.08 11.94
CA GLY A 26 -5.30 -6.43 10.85
C GLY A 26 -5.98 -7.26 9.75
N GLN A 27 -6.83 -8.23 10.13
CA GLN A 27 -7.59 -9.03 9.17
C GLN A 27 -8.65 -8.20 8.45
N VAL A 28 -9.32 -7.29 9.16
CA VAL A 28 -10.30 -6.37 8.57
C VAL A 28 -9.64 -5.44 7.55
N ALA A 29 -8.49 -4.84 7.88
CA ALA A 29 -7.75 -3.96 6.98
C ALA A 29 -7.34 -4.67 5.69
N VAL A 30 -6.80 -5.89 5.80
CA VAL A 30 -6.46 -6.72 4.64
C VAL A 30 -7.69 -7.05 3.81
N GLY A 31 -8.81 -7.43 4.45
CA GLY A 31 -10.08 -7.68 3.75
C GLY A 31 -10.62 -6.45 3.01
N SER A 32 -10.55 -5.27 3.64
CA SER A 32 -10.93 -3.99 3.03
C SER A 32 -10.10 -3.68 1.79
N PHE A 33 -8.77 -3.89 1.85
CA PHE A 33 -7.90 -3.69 0.69
C PHE A 33 -8.24 -4.65 -0.45
N VAL A 34 -8.46 -5.93 -0.13
CA VAL A 34 -8.85 -6.94 -1.12
C VAL A 34 -10.15 -6.58 -1.82
N ALA A 35 -11.13 -6.06 -1.08
CA ALA A 35 -12.40 -5.61 -1.63
C ALA A 35 -12.25 -4.34 -2.49
N ALA A 36 -11.43 -3.39 -2.07
CA ALA A 36 -11.24 -2.11 -2.76
C ALA A 36 -10.33 -2.22 -3.99
N GLN A 37 -9.34 -3.12 -3.97
CA GLN A 37 -8.32 -3.29 -5.01
C GLN A 37 -8.20 -4.76 -5.46
N PRO A 38 -9.26 -5.35 -6.04
CA PRO A 38 -9.32 -6.79 -6.32
C PRO A 38 -8.25 -7.27 -7.32
N HIS A 39 -7.87 -6.46 -8.31
CA HIS A 39 -6.81 -6.85 -9.24
C HIS A 39 -5.43 -6.84 -8.58
N VAL A 40 -5.16 -5.84 -7.74
CA VAL A 40 -3.93 -5.77 -6.96
C VAL A 40 -3.84 -6.95 -5.99
N ALA A 41 -4.93 -7.28 -5.29
CA ALA A 41 -4.97 -8.45 -4.40
C ALA A 41 -4.68 -9.76 -5.13
N ARG A 42 -5.22 -9.95 -6.34
CA ARG A 42 -4.92 -11.12 -7.18
C ARG A 42 -3.46 -11.13 -7.65
N PHE A 43 -2.91 -9.97 -7.99
CA PHE A 43 -1.50 -9.82 -8.33
C PHE A 43 -0.60 -10.18 -7.14
N LEU A 44 -0.85 -9.63 -5.95
CA LEU A 44 -0.11 -9.95 -4.73
C LEU A 44 -0.19 -11.44 -4.39
N SER A 45 -1.38 -12.04 -4.52
CA SER A 45 -1.56 -13.48 -4.30
C SER A 45 -0.69 -14.33 -5.23
N ALA A 46 -0.49 -13.90 -6.48
CA ALA A 46 0.38 -14.59 -7.44
C ALA A 46 1.88 -14.49 -7.05
N GLN A 47 2.27 -13.49 -6.24
CA GLN A 47 3.62 -13.36 -5.68
C GLN A 47 3.85 -14.27 -4.45
N GLY A 48 2.83 -15.01 -3.98
CA GLY A 48 2.91 -15.84 -2.77
C GLY A 48 3.98 -16.93 -2.82
N GLY A 49 4.40 -17.38 -4.01
CA GLY A 49 5.53 -18.31 -4.16
C GLY A 49 6.89 -17.71 -3.79
N ALA A 50 7.06 -16.39 -3.97
CA ALA A 50 8.29 -15.68 -3.66
C ALA A 50 8.29 -15.08 -2.24
N LEU A 51 7.13 -14.58 -1.78
CA LEU A 51 7.00 -13.84 -0.51
C LEU A 51 6.48 -14.68 0.66
N GLY A 52 5.93 -15.86 0.37
CA GLY A 52 5.11 -16.61 1.31
C GLY A 52 3.75 -15.95 1.56
N GLY A 53 2.84 -16.68 2.22
CA GLY A 53 1.49 -16.18 2.51
C GLY A 53 1.49 -14.97 3.45
N GLU A 54 2.40 -14.93 4.41
CA GLU A 54 2.55 -13.80 5.35
C GLU A 54 2.99 -12.52 4.64
N GLY A 55 3.96 -12.60 3.73
CA GLY A 55 4.40 -11.45 2.94
C GLY A 55 3.27 -10.84 2.09
N VAL A 56 2.39 -11.68 1.52
CA VAL A 56 1.19 -11.21 0.79
C VAL A 56 0.23 -10.46 1.71
N VAL A 57 0.01 -10.97 2.93
CA VAL A 57 -0.85 -10.33 3.94
C VAL A 57 -0.26 -8.98 4.37
N HIS A 58 1.05 -8.92 4.62
CA HIS A 58 1.73 -7.68 4.97
C HIS A 58 1.67 -6.65 3.83
N ALA A 59 1.89 -7.08 2.58
CA ALA A 59 1.76 -6.20 1.42
C ALA A 59 0.35 -5.60 1.30
N ALA A 60 -0.69 -6.42 1.49
CA ALA A 60 -2.07 -5.97 1.48
C ALA A 60 -2.38 -5.01 2.65
N PHE A 61 -1.83 -5.26 3.83
CA PHE A 61 -2.00 -4.38 4.99
C PHE A 61 -1.39 -2.99 4.75
N HIS A 62 -0.14 -2.93 4.29
CA HIS A 62 0.49 -1.64 3.96
C HIS A 62 -0.19 -0.96 2.77
N GLY A 63 -0.68 -1.74 1.80
CA GLY A 63 -1.52 -1.25 0.71
C GLY A 63 -2.79 -0.57 1.21
N GLU A 64 -3.45 -1.11 2.23
CA GLU A 64 -4.63 -0.49 2.84
C GLU A 64 -4.31 0.87 3.47
N LEU A 65 -3.20 0.97 4.19
CA LEU A 65 -2.81 2.24 4.81
C LEU A 65 -2.56 3.32 3.75
N ILE A 66 -1.84 2.97 2.68
CA ILE A 66 -1.60 3.86 1.56
C ILE A 66 -2.92 4.26 0.91
N ARG A 67 -3.81 3.31 0.65
CA ARG A 67 -5.13 3.56 0.06
C ARG A 67 -5.96 4.49 0.93
N GLU A 68 -5.96 4.31 2.25
CA GLU A 68 -6.67 5.17 3.21
C GLU A 68 -6.10 6.59 3.20
N ALA A 69 -4.76 6.74 3.17
CA ALA A 69 -4.12 8.05 3.07
C ALA A 69 -4.46 8.77 1.75
N LEU A 70 -4.47 8.05 0.63
CA LEU A 70 -4.91 8.55 -0.66
C LEU A 70 -6.38 8.95 -0.65
N GLU A 71 -7.25 8.12 -0.07
CA GLU A 71 -8.68 8.39 0.03
C GLU A 71 -8.97 9.69 0.80
N ARG A 72 -8.32 9.86 1.96
CA ARG A 72 -8.45 11.09 2.76
C ARG A 72 -7.89 12.31 2.03
N HIS A 73 -6.79 12.16 1.28
CA HIS A 73 -6.20 13.25 0.51
C HIS A 73 -7.09 13.69 -0.67
N LEU A 74 -7.71 12.73 -1.34
CA LEU A 74 -8.57 12.95 -2.50
C LEU A 74 -9.99 13.39 -2.12
N GLY A 75 -10.42 13.16 -0.88
CA GLY A 75 -11.80 13.34 -0.45
C GLY A 75 -12.76 12.28 -1.01
N GLY A 76 -12.23 11.10 -1.38
CA GLY A 76 -12.97 10.01 -1.99
C GLY A 76 -12.05 8.85 -2.38
N PRO A 77 -12.59 7.67 -2.72
CA PRO A 77 -11.78 6.48 -2.95
C PRO A 77 -10.81 6.69 -4.12
N PRO A 78 -9.55 6.24 -4.02
CA PRO A 78 -8.63 6.24 -5.15
C PRO A 78 -9.16 5.32 -6.26
N LYS A 79 -8.59 5.43 -7.47
CA LYS A 79 -9.00 4.56 -8.57
C LYS A 79 -8.78 3.09 -8.20
N VAL A 80 -9.62 2.22 -8.74
CA VAL A 80 -9.39 0.77 -8.67
C VAL A 80 -8.38 0.41 -9.76
N ALA A 81 -7.18 -0.01 -9.35
CA ALA A 81 -6.10 -0.34 -10.28
C ALA A 81 -6.44 -1.62 -11.05
N SER A 82 -6.12 -1.65 -12.34
CA SER A 82 -6.23 -2.82 -13.21
C SER A 82 -4.87 -3.51 -13.38
N PHE A 83 -4.85 -4.69 -14.00
CA PHE A 83 -3.58 -5.32 -14.42
C PHE A 83 -2.78 -4.45 -15.39
N ARG A 84 -3.47 -3.67 -16.24
CA ARG A 84 -2.80 -2.73 -17.14
C ARG A 84 -2.10 -1.60 -16.39
N ASP A 85 -2.67 -1.13 -15.28
CA ASP A 85 -2.01 -0.13 -14.43
C ASP A 85 -0.77 -0.70 -13.76
N LEU A 86 -0.86 -1.94 -13.25
CA LEU A 86 0.27 -2.67 -12.67
C LEU A 86 1.38 -2.89 -13.69
N ASP A 87 1.06 -3.26 -14.92
CA ASP A 87 2.04 -3.41 -16.00
C ASP A 87 2.69 -2.06 -16.35
N ALA A 88 1.90 -0.98 -16.36
CA ALA A 88 2.40 0.36 -16.70
C ALA A 88 3.35 0.92 -15.63
N THR A 89 3.21 0.49 -14.38
CA THR A 89 4.08 0.91 -13.27
C THR A 89 5.19 -0.11 -12.96
N ALA A 90 5.25 -1.23 -13.70
CA ALA A 90 6.29 -2.23 -13.54
C ALA A 90 7.68 -1.70 -13.98
N GLY A 91 8.73 -2.36 -13.49
CA GLY A 91 10.12 -2.01 -13.76
C GLY A 91 10.89 -1.64 -12.51
N ASP A 92 12.21 -1.50 -12.66
CA ASP A 92 13.14 -1.36 -11.54
C ASP A 92 12.95 -0.05 -10.75
N GLY A 93 13.32 -0.10 -9.47
CA GLY A 93 13.32 1.06 -8.57
C GLY A 93 11.92 1.64 -8.34
N ALA A 94 10.95 0.80 -8.03
CA ALA A 94 9.59 1.25 -7.72
C ALA A 94 9.60 2.17 -6.49
N MET A 95 10.39 1.85 -5.46
CA MET A 95 10.56 2.74 -4.29
C MET A 95 11.10 4.11 -4.67
N LYS A 96 12.08 4.19 -5.57
CA LYS A 96 12.63 5.47 -6.03
C LYS A 96 11.59 6.30 -6.77
N ARG A 97 10.80 5.66 -7.63
CA ARG A 97 9.72 6.32 -8.38
C ARG A 97 8.60 6.77 -7.43
N PHE A 98 8.21 5.90 -6.51
CA PHE A 98 7.21 6.20 -5.49
C PHE A 98 7.65 7.33 -4.56
N ALA A 99 8.92 7.39 -4.15
CA ALA A 99 9.46 8.49 -3.36
C ALA A 99 9.44 9.84 -4.10
N ALA A 100 9.56 9.82 -5.44
CA ALA A 100 9.44 11.05 -6.24
C ALA A 100 8.00 11.55 -6.34
N GLU A 101 7.00 10.66 -6.35
CA GLU A 101 5.58 11.02 -6.45
C GLU A 101 4.92 11.24 -5.08
N GLN A 102 5.32 10.46 -4.07
CA GLN A 102 4.69 10.35 -2.76
C GLN A 102 5.76 10.25 -1.65
N PRO A 103 6.57 11.30 -1.43
CA PRO A 103 7.72 11.24 -0.51
C PRO A 103 7.35 10.84 0.92
N ALA A 104 6.23 11.33 1.45
CA ALA A 104 5.79 11.00 2.81
C ALA A 104 5.37 9.52 2.95
N LEU A 105 4.63 8.98 1.98
CA LEU A 105 4.24 7.57 1.98
C LEU A 105 5.45 6.65 1.74
N ALA A 106 6.42 7.08 0.92
CA ALA A 106 7.66 6.35 0.75
C ALA A 106 8.48 6.32 2.04
N SER A 107 8.57 7.44 2.77
CA SER A 107 9.23 7.48 4.09
C SER A 107 8.53 6.59 5.12
N TYR A 108 7.20 6.52 5.08
CA TYR A 108 6.43 5.56 5.88
C TYR A 108 6.85 4.11 5.56
N LEU A 109 6.89 3.72 4.29
CA LEU A 109 7.29 2.36 3.90
C LEU A 109 8.74 2.06 4.32
N ASP A 110 9.64 3.02 4.14
CA ASP A 110 11.05 2.89 4.54
C ASP A 110 11.22 2.60 6.04
N SER A 111 10.35 3.19 6.86
CA SER A 111 10.39 3.07 8.31
C SER A 111 9.61 1.87 8.89
N ASN A 112 8.72 1.26 8.11
CA ASN A 112 7.77 0.25 8.60
C ASN A 112 7.86 -1.10 7.89
N VAL A 113 8.62 -1.21 6.80
CA VAL A 113 8.77 -2.45 6.02
C VAL A 113 10.24 -2.79 5.90
N ASP A 114 10.77 -3.65 6.76
CA ASP A 114 12.20 -3.97 6.80
C ASP A 114 12.70 -4.74 5.57
N ASP A 115 11.86 -5.58 4.99
CA ASP A 115 12.18 -6.37 3.79
C ASP A 115 12.14 -5.50 2.53
N GLU A 116 13.29 -5.38 1.86
CA GLU A 116 13.45 -4.57 0.64
C GLU A 116 12.56 -5.05 -0.52
N ALA A 117 12.43 -6.36 -0.72
CA ALA A 117 11.61 -6.92 -1.80
C ALA A 117 10.12 -6.66 -1.55
N LEU A 118 9.67 -6.79 -0.30
CA LEU A 118 8.31 -6.42 0.11
C LEU A 118 8.08 -4.91 -0.07
N ARG A 119 9.05 -4.08 0.32
CA ARG A 119 8.97 -2.62 0.20
C ARG A 119 8.84 -2.19 -1.26
N GLU A 120 9.68 -2.73 -2.15
CA GLU A 120 9.62 -2.50 -3.60
C GLU A 120 8.28 -2.94 -4.19
N LEU A 121 7.76 -4.11 -3.76
CA LEU A 121 6.45 -4.58 -4.21
C LEU A 121 5.31 -3.65 -3.76
N VAL A 122 5.30 -3.23 -2.50
CA VAL A 122 4.26 -2.33 -1.97
C VAL A 122 4.31 -0.99 -2.71
N ALA A 123 5.50 -0.46 -2.98
CA ALA A 123 5.66 0.75 -3.79
C ALA A 123 5.16 0.58 -5.23
N HIS A 124 5.44 -0.56 -5.86
CA HIS A 124 4.94 -0.86 -7.21
C HIS A 124 3.42 -0.85 -7.27
N VAL A 125 2.76 -1.55 -6.35
CA VAL A 125 1.29 -1.56 -6.32
C VAL A 125 0.70 -0.22 -5.91
N ALA A 126 1.37 0.54 -5.04
CA ALA A 126 0.96 1.88 -4.64
C ALA A 126 1.02 2.88 -5.81
N LEU A 127 2.02 2.77 -6.69
CA LEU A 127 2.08 3.58 -7.92
C LEU A 127 0.92 3.27 -8.88
N ALA A 128 0.38 2.05 -8.83
CA ALA A 128 -0.73 1.65 -9.70
C ALA A 128 -2.08 2.18 -9.21
N ILE A 129 -2.20 2.57 -7.94
CA ILE A 129 -3.42 3.08 -7.26
C ILE A 129 -3.48 4.61 -7.37
#